data_AF-A0A7V2WL54-F1
#
_entry.id   AF-A0A7V2WL54-F1
#
_cell.length_a   1.000
_cell.length_b   1.000
_cell.length_c   1.000
_cell.angle_alpha   90.00
_cell.angle_beta   90.00
_cell.angle_gamma   90.00
#
_symmetry.space_group_name_H-M   'P 1'
#
loop_
_entity.id
_entity.type
_entity.pdbx_description
1 polymer ?
#
loop_
_entity_poly.entity_id
_entity_poly.type
_entity_poly.pdbx_seq_one_letter_code
_entity_poly.pdbx_strand_id
1 'polypeptide(L)' 'MKKIGILFFTILLFAGLLQAKEPAPGLTLTTLSGKKLLVRGTANGLEIDKYKGKILFLEFWGTHCPPCL' A
#
# COMPACT_ATOMS: atom_id res chain seq x y z
N MET A 1 31.68 20.25 -23.10
CA MET A 1 31.02 20.48 -21.79
C MET A 1 29.49 20.44 -21.86
N LYS A 2 28.84 21.05 -22.88
CA LYS A 2 27.37 21.06 -23.03
C LYS A 2 26.73 19.65 -23.12
N LYS A 3 27.37 18.69 -23.80
CA LYS A 3 26.88 17.30 -23.95
C LYS A 3 26.91 16.50 -22.64
N ILE A 4 27.91 16.72 -21.78
CA ILE A 4 28.00 16.10 -20.45
C ILE A 4 26.86 16.63 -19.55
N GLY A 5 26.60 17.95 -19.59
CA GLY A 5 25.52 18.55 -18.81
C GLY A 5 24.13 18.04 -19.21
N ILE A 6 23.90 17.87 -20.52
CA ILE A 6 22.65 17.28 -21.02
C ILE A 6 22.51 15.82 -20.55
N LEU A 7 23.58 15.04 -20.62
CA LEU A 7 23.53 13.63 -20.22
C LEU A 7 23.24 13.48 -18.72
N PHE A 8 23.87 14.32 -17.89
CA PHE A 8 23.63 14.35 -16.45
C PHE A 8 22.20 14.77 -16.11
N PHE A 9 21.66 15.78 -16.77
CA PHE A 9 20.28 16.22 -16.57
C PHE A 9 19.27 15.15 -17.00
N THR A 10 19.56 14.40 -18.06
CA THR A 10 18.71 13.30 -18.53
C THR A 10 18.69 12.14 -17.54
N ILE A 11 19.83 11.80 -16.95
CA ILE A 11 19.93 10.76 -15.91
C ILE A 11 19.17 11.16 -14.64
N LEU A 12 19.27 12.43 -14.23
CA LEU A 12 18.52 12.97 -13.09
C LEU A 12 17.01 12.90 -13.30
N LEU A 13 16.53 13.27 -14.49
CA LEU A 13 15.11 13.15 -14.84
C LEU A 13 14.62 11.69 -14.82
N PHE A 14 15.44 10.76 -15.30
CA PHE A 14 15.09 9.34 -15.30
C PHE A 14 15.03 8.75 -13.88
N ALA A 15 15.94 9.17 -12.99
CA ALA A 15 15.92 8.76 -11.59
C ALA A 15 14.66 9.24 -10.85
N GLY A 16 14.18 10.46 -11.14
CA GLY A 16 12.95 11.00 -10.56
C GLY A 16 11.69 10.20 -10.95
N LEU A 17 11.62 9.69 -12.19
CA LEU A 17 10.49 8.87 -12.64
C LEU A 17 10.44 7.49 -11.96
N LEU A 18 11.58 6.95 -11.50
CA LEU A 18 11.61 5.66 -10.80
C LEU A 18 11.01 5.75 -9.39
N GLN A 19 11.06 6.91 -8.74
CA GLN A 19 10.48 7.11 -7.39
C GLN A 19 8.98 7.39 -7.41
N ALA A 20 8.38 7.75 -8.55
CA ALA A 20 6.96 8.10 -8.61
C ALA A 20 6.01 6.88 -8.39
N LYS A 21 6.54 5.65 -8.40
CA LYS A 21 5.75 4.43 -8.21
C LYS A 21 5.88 3.88 -6.79
N GLU A 22 5.56 4.68 -5.79
CA GLU A 22 5.37 4.17 -4.44
C GLU A 22 3.91 3.70 -4.31
N PRO A 23 3.66 2.38 -4.15
CA PRO A 23 2.32 1.90 -3.86
C PRO A 23 1.83 2.55 -2.56
N ALA A 24 0.54 2.91 -2.53
CA ALA A 24 -0.07 3.61 -1.40
C ALA A 24 0.35 2.98 -0.05
N PRO A 25 0.69 3.80 0.96
CA PRO A 25 1.15 3.28 2.24
C PRO A 25 0.09 2.33 2.80
N GLY A 26 0.50 1.07 3.01
CA GLY A 26 -0.39 0.04 3.52
C GLY A 26 -0.87 0.39 4.93
N LEU A 27 -2.14 0.11 5.22
CA LEU A 27 -2.70 0.22 6.56
C LEU A 27 -2.18 -0.95 7.40
N THR A 28 -1.61 -0.66 8.57
CA THR A 28 -1.25 -1.69 9.55
C THR A 28 -2.35 -1.81 10.59
N LEU A 29 -3.06 -2.94 10.58
CA LEU A 29 -4.06 -3.29 11.59
C LEU A 29 -3.41 -4.11 12.69
N THR A 30 -3.84 -3.89 13.93
CA THR A 30 -3.42 -4.73 15.07
C THR A 30 -4.59 -5.60 15.48
N THR A 31 -4.39 -6.91 15.45
CA THR A 31 -5.39 -7.88 15.90
C THR A 31 -5.50 -7.90 17.43
N LEU A 32 -6.56 -8.51 17.96
CA LEU A 32 -6.77 -8.66 19.40
C LEU A 32 -5.65 -9.42 20.12
N SER A 33 -4.90 -10.27 19.40
CA SER A 33 -3.73 -10.99 19.94
C SER A 33 -2.42 -10.19 19.81
N GLY A 34 -2.48 -8.91 19.42
CA GLY A 34 -1.31 -8.05 19.22
C GLY A 34 -0.56 -8.29 17.91
N LYS A 35 -1.01 -9.24 17.06
CA LYS A 35 -0.38 -9.47 15.77
C LYS A 35 -0.68 -8.32 14.80
N LYS A 36 0.37 -7.79 14.16
CA LYS A 36 0.26 -6.79 13.09
C LYS A 36 -0.13 -7.45 11.78
N LEU A 37 -1.06 -6.83 11.07
CA LEU A 37 -1.56 -7.23 9.77
C LEU A 37 -1.38 -6.07 8.80
N LEU A 38 -0.58 -6.28 7.77
CA LEU A 38 -0.43 -5.31 6.69
C LEU A 38 -1.56 -5.49 5.69
N VAL A 39 -2.29 -4.42 5.41
CA VAL A 39 -3.39 -4.35 4.45
C VAL A 39 -3.07 -3.28 3.42
N ARG A 40 -3.02 -3.65 2.14
CA ARG A 40 -2.76 -2.70 1.04
C ARG A 40 -4.03 -2.49 0.23
N GLY A 41 -4.38 -1.23 0.00
CA GLY A 41 -5.42 -0.87 -0.95
C GLY A 41 -4.88 -1.00 -2.37
N THR A 42 -5.67 -1.61 -3.25
CA THR A 42 -5.40 -1.72 -4.69
C THR A 42 -6.62 -1.22 -5.46
N ALA A 43 -6.48 -1.04 -6.78
CA ALA A 43 -7.61 -0.66 -7.64
C ALA A 43 -8.77 -1.67 -7.60
N ASN A 44 -8.49 -2.95 -7.27
CA ASN A 44 -9.46 -4.04 -7.32
C ASN A 44 -9.85 -4.55 -5.92
N GLY A 45 -9.48 -3.84 -4.86
CA GLY A 45 -9.83 -4.21 -3.48
C GLY A 45 -8.63 -4.23 -2.53
N LEU A 46 -8.65 -5.12 -1.54
CA LEU A 46 -7.66 -5.18 -0.47
C LEU A 46 -6.73 -6.39 -0.62
N GLU A 47 -5.43 -6.14 -0.55
CA GLU A 47 -4.42 -7.17 -0.39
C GLU A 47 -4.10 -7.37 1.09
N ILE A 48 -4.31 -8.59 1.59
CA ILE A 48 -4.00 -8.98 2.96
C ILE A 48 -3.12 -10.23 2.91
N ASP A 49 -1.81 -10.05 2.99
CA ASP A 49 -0.81 -11.10 2.70
C ASP A 49 -1.04 -12.39 3.51
N LYS A 50 -1.43 -12.25 4.79
CA LYS A 50 -1.67 -13.39 5.69
C LYS A 50 -2.82 -14.30 5.23
N TYR A 51 -3.77 -13.79 4.45
CA TYR A 51 -5.00 -14.50 4.08
C TYR A 51 -5.16 -14.71 2.58
N LYS A 52 -4.07 -14.62 1.81
CA LYS A 52 -4.07 -14.95 0.38
C LYS A 52 -4.64 -16.35 0.12
N GLY A 53 -5.49 -16.47 -0.90
CA GLY A 53 -6.16 -17.72 -1.27
C GLY A 53 -7.38 -18.08 -0.40
N LYS A 54 -7.78 -17.24 0.55
CA LYS A 54 -9.00 -17.42 1.35
C LYS A 54 -10.08 -16.42 0.92
N ILE A 55 -11.35 -16.83 1.01
CA ILE A 55 -12.47 -15.90 0.95
C ILE A 55 -12.55 -15.20 2.31
N LEU A 56 -12.55 -13.87 2.30
CA LEU A 56 -12.70 -13.06 3.50
C LEU A 56 -14.05 -12.33 3.46
N PHE A 57 -14.82 -12.49 4.53
CA PHE A 57 -15.92 -11.60 4.85
C PHE A 57 -15.42 -10.54 5.83
N LEU A 58 -15.57 -9.26 5.47
CA LEU A 58 -15.14 -8.13 6.29
C LEU A 58 -16.36 -7.40 6.81
N GLU A 59 -16.51 -7.38 8.12
CA GLU A 59 -17.56 -6.63 8.81
C GLU A 59 -16.92 -5.42 9.51
N PHE A 60 -17.49 -4.23 9.30
CA PHE A 60 -17.03 -3.00 9.93
C PHE A 60 -18.08 -2.50 10.91
N TRP A 61 -17.70 -2.29 12.17
CA TRP A 61 -18.56 -1.72 13.20
C TRP A 61 -17.84 -0.60 13.95
N GLY A 62 -18.61 0.32 14.53
CA GLY A 62 -18.09 1.38 15.40
C GLY A 62 -17.97 0.91 16.85
N THR A 63 -17.15 1.57 17.66
CA THR A 63 -16.92 1.23 19.08
C THR A 63 -18.21 1.17 19.91
N HIS A 64 -19.24 1.91 19.49
CA HIS A 64 -20.54 2.00 20.16
C HIS A 64 -21.70 1.44 19.34
N CYS A 65 -21.41 0.78 18.22
CA CYS A 65 -22.42 0.05 17.47
C CYS A 65 -22.20 -1.45 17.66
N PRO A 66 -23.26 -2.24 17.92
CA PRO A 66 -23.13 -3.69 17.81
C PRO A 66 -22.70 -4.06 16.39
N PRO A 67 -22.05 -5.22 16.21
CA PRO A 67 -21.80 -5.77 14.87
C PRO A 67 -23.12 -5.82 14.09
N CYS A 68 -23.10 -5.25 12.89
CA CYS A 68 -24.25 -5.13 12.00
C CYS A 68 -24.15 -6.25 10.94
N LEU A 69 -24.65 -7.44 11.31
CA LEU A 69 -24.85 -8.58 10.41
C LEU A 69 -26.21 -8.48 9.70
#